data_AF-A0A6J2XI80-F1
#
_entry.id   AF-A0A6J2XI80-F1
#
_cell.length_a   1.000
_cell.length_b   1.000
_cell.length_c   1.000
_cell.angle_alpha   90.00
_cell.angle_beta   90.00
_cell.angle_gamma   90.00
#
_symmetry.space_group_name_H-M   'P 1'
#
loop_
_entity.id
_entity.type
_entity.pdbx_description
1 polymer ?
#
loop_
_entity_poly.entity_id
_entity_poly.type
_entity_poly.pdbx_seq_one_letter_code
_entity_poly.pdbx_strand_id
1 'polypeptide(L)'
;MPGSGSSVIVFWTAGFLKRKAKVQCDRNINDCTPDCSNELSDTLLKNTESSDDSTDSRINDNEESIKVINKNEENMVDDLKLSLVSASTSTDNADIEFPSDPFLFKDTILNPEKIREMISIGACQPGLNDNFNFPVDSHNRRFKPNWYKSEGKLRNWLIYSPRANCLFCFSCWLYASLNLTVWSDPNQGFKNFKKGPEKIKQHEESQLHRSLHNKFLITKLRLYTTIIQEQWNFEKKRKLKEIEMP
;
A
#
# COMPACT_ATOMS: atom_id res chain seq x y z
N MET A 1 -40.15 -44.81 2.66
CA MET A 1 -40.11 -44.14 1.33
C MET A 1 -39.84 -42.66 1.53
N PRO A 2 -39.02 -42.04 0.67
CA PRO A 2 -38.42 -40.72 0.87
C PRO A 2 -39.17 -39.59 0.15
N GLY A 3 -38.85 -38.33 0.50
CA GLY A 3 -39.17 -37.11 -0.26
C GLY A 3 -38.92 -35.88 0.63
N SER A 4 -37.74 -35.25 0.61
CA SER A 4 -37.17 -34.31 -0.39
C SER A 4 -37.75 -32.89 -0.32
N GLY A 5 -36.88 -31.89 -0.18
CA GLY A 5 -37.21 -30.46 -0.29
C GLY A 5 -36.23 -29.59 0.52
N SER A 6 -34.93 -29.66 0.24
CA SER A 6 -34.19 -28.67 -0.57
C SER A 6 -34.00 -27.32 0.13
N SER A 7 -32.85 -27.21 0.80
CA SER A 7 -32.28 -25.96 1.32
C SER A 7 -31.75 -25.14 0.15
N VAL A 8 -32.30 -23.93 -0.03
CA VAL A 8 -31.90 -22.98 -1.06
C VAL A 8 -30.63 -22.27 -0.58
N ILE A 9 -29.47 -22.73 -1.06
CA ILE A 9 -28.21 -21.99 -0.90
C ILE A 9 -28.18 -20.91 -1.97
N VAL A 10 -28.36 -19.67 -1.53
CA VAL A 10 -28.24 -18.47 -2.37
C VAL A 10 -26.75 -18.21 -2.60
N PHE A 11 -26.24 -18.54 -3.78
CA PHE A 11 -24.88 -18.18 -4.19
C PHE A 11 -24.86 -16.72 -4.63
N TRP A 12 -24.12 -15.88 -3.91
CA TRP A 12 -23.75 -14.54 -4.36
C TRP A 12 -22.84 -14.66 -5.59
N THR A 13 -23.38 -14.35 -6.77
CA THR A 13 -22.59 -14.21 -8.00
C THR A 13 -21.87 -12.87 -7.97
N ALA A 14 -20.59 -12.86 -7.63
CA ALA A 14 -19.72 -11.72 -7.91
C ALA A 14 -19.47 -11.64 -9.42
N GLY A 15 -20.18 -10.72 -10.08
CA GLY A 15 -20.02 -10.41 -11.50
C GLY A 15 -18.65 -9.80 -11.79
N PHE A 16 -17.73 -10.62 -12.31
CA PHE A 16 -16.47 -10.16 -12.89
C PHE A 16 -16.74 -9.60 -14.29
N LEU A 17 -17.03 -8.29 -14.39
CA LEU A 17 -17.18 -7.63 -15.69
C LEU A 17 -15.80 -7.48 -16.34
N LYS A 18 -15.55 -8.33 -17.35
CA LYS A 18 -14.42 -8.25 -18.27
C LYS A 18 -14.36 -6.85 -18.92
N ARG A 19 -13.36 -6.04 -18.57
CA ARG A 19 -12.92 -4.93 -19.43
C ARG A 19 -11.68 -5.36 -20.20
N LYS A 20 -11.88 -5.68 -21.49
CA LYS A 20 -10.81 -5.74 -22.49
C LYS A 20 -10.36 -4.29 -22.74
N ALA A 21 -9.20 -3.90 -22.22
CA ALA A 21 -8.49 -2.72 -22.71
C ALA A 21 -7.54 -3.19 -23.81
N LYS A 22 -7.85 -2.85 -25.06
CA LYS A 22 -6.94 -2.97 -26.20
C LYS A 22 -5.94 -1.82 -26.08
N VAL A 23 -4.76 -2.10 -25.53
CA VAL A 23 -3.61 -1.19 -25.65
C VAL A 23 -2.83 -1.66 -26.88
N GLN A 24 -3.00 -0.92 -27.98
CA GLN A 24 -2.10 -0.99 -29.12
C GLN A 24 -0.80 -0.30 -28.69
N CYS A 25 0.26 -1.08 -28.46
CA CYS A 25 1.61 -0.57 -28.39
C CYS A 25 2.36 -1.02 -29.64
N ASP A 26 2.42 -0.13 -30.63
CA ASP A 26 3.32 -0.27 -31.77
C ASP A 26 4.75 -0.02 -31.29
N ARG A 27 5.53 -1.08 -31.10
CA ARG A 27 6.99 -1.03 -31.23
C ARG A 27 7.51 -2.31 -31.89
N ASN A 28 8.03 -2.10 -33.09
CA ASN A 28 8.78 -3.04 -33.90
C ASN A 28 9.94 -3.64 -33.09
N ILE A 29 9.96 -4.97 -32.99
CA ILE A 29 11.13 -5.75 -32.61
C ILE A 29 11.86 -6.04 -33.90
N ASN A 30 12.98 -5.36 -34.12
CA ASN A 30 14.12 -5.77 -34.96
C ASN A 30 15.15 -4.62 -34.93
N ASP A 31 16.08 -4.69 -33.98
CA ASP A 31 17.48 -4.36 -34.21
C ASP A 31 18.30 -4.87 -33.00
N CYS A 32 19.01 -5.97 -33.25
CA CYS A 32 20.11 -6.50 -32.45
C CYS A 32 21.30 -5.50 -32.52
N THR A 33 22.20 -5.40 -31.54
CA THR A 33 23.20 -6.44 -31.19
C THR A 33 23.82 -6.25 -29.79
N PRO A 34 24.53 -7.29 -29.27
CA PRO A 34 25.02 -7.38 -27.89
C PRO A 34 26.54 -7.15 -27.77
N ASP A 35 27.03 -6.51 -26.70
CA ASP A 35 28.27 -6.96 -26.03
C ASP A 35 28.57 -6.28 -24.67
N CYS A 36 29.32 -7.04 -23.89
CA CYS A 36 30.23 -6.70 -22.78
C CYS A 36 29.72 -6.71 -21.33
N SER A 37 29.96 -7.88 -20.72
CA SER A 37 30.12 -8.14 -19.29
C SER A 37 31.53 -7.74 -18.80
N ASN A 38 31.64 -7.56 -17.48
CA ASN A 38 32.88 -7.46 -16.66
C ASN A 38 33.56 -6.05 -16.73
N GLU A 39 34.10 -5.44 -15.67
CA GLU A 39 34.84 -5.99 -14.53
C GLU A 39 34.63 -5.19 -13.24
N LEU A 40 34.80 -5.91 -12.13
CA LEU A 40 34.84 -5.44 -10.75
C LEU A 40 36.25 -5.76 -10.24
N SER A 41 37.14 -4.77 -10.09
CA SER A 41 38.31 -4.86 -9.19
C SER A 41 39.20 -3.62 -9.23
N ASP A 42 39.63 -3.21 -8.02
CA ASP A 42 40.94 -2.63 -7.70
C ASP A 42 41.23 -1.17 -8.15
N THR A 43 41.71 -0.24 -7.30
CA THR A 43 42.72 -0.35 -6.24
C THR A 43 42.71 0.88 -5.33
N LEU A 44 43.17 0.67 -4.10
CA LEU A 44 43.45 1.61 -3.03
C LEU A 44 44.92 2.12 -3.07
N LEU A 45 45.13 3.35 -2.56
CA LEU A 45 46.32 3.89 -1.85
C LEU A 45 47.50 4.52 -2.64
N LYS A 46 47.72 5.85 -2.51
CA LYS A 46 48.64 6.53 -1.53
C LYS A 46 48.98 8.00 -1.92
N ASN A 47 48.65 8.94 -1.01
CA ASN A 47 49.46 10.00 -0.32
C ASN A 47 50.75 10.56 -1.01
N THR A 48 51.20 11.84 -0.93
CA THR A 48 51.22 12.90 0.13
C THR A 48 51.77 14.25 -0.40
N GLU A 49 51.51 15.36 0.34
CA GLU A 49 52.24 16.68 0.46
C GLU A 49 52.09 17.76 -0.66
N SER A 50 51.97 19.09 -0.44
CA SER A 50 51.93 20.02 0.73
C SER A 50 51.53 21.46 0.28
N SER A 51 51.32 22.38 1.25
CA SER A 51 51.34 23.88 1.23
C SER A 51 50.03 24.71 1.16
N ASP A 52 49.66 25.22 2.35
CA ASP A 52 49.30 26.59 2.79
C ASP A 52 48.33 27.49 1.99
N ASP A 53 47.20 27.88 2.60
CA ASP A 53 46.95 29.23 3.20
C ASP A 53 45.49 29.37 3.69
N SER A 54 45.21 30.44 4.43
CA SER A 54 44.43 30.52 5.67
C SER A 54 42.99 31.06 5.58
N THR A 55 42.26 30.90 6.71
CA THR A 55 41.03 31.58 7.22
C THR A 55 39.65 31.16 6.67
N ASP A 56 38.85 30.35 7.40
CA ASP A 56 37.88 30.65 8.51
C ASP A 56 36.56 31.28 7.97
N SER A 57 35.32 30.81 8.22
CA SER A 57 34.72 30.02 9.29
C SER A 57 33.37 29.40 8.87
N ARG A 58 33.16 28.13 9.30
CA ARG A 58 31.94 27.51 9.87
C ARG A 58 30.67 27.32 9.02
N ILE A 59 30.62 26.18 8.33
CA ILE A 59 29.44 25.30 8.19
C ILE A 59 29.68 24.12 9.13
N ASN A 60 28.65 23.67 9.86
CA ASN A 60 28.69 22.36 10.52
C ASN A 60 27.33 21.68 10.37
N ASP A 61 27.24 20.81 9.37
CA ASP A 61 26.45 19.60 9.43
C ASP A 61 26.92 18.75 10.62
N ASN A 62 26.05 17.94 11.20
CA ASN A 62 26.42 16.62 11.74
C ASN A 62 25.17 15.81 12.08
N GLU A 63 25.06 14.68 11.37
CA GLU A 63 24.20 13.55 11.66
C GLU A 63 24.67 12.77 12.89
N GLU A 64 23.67 12.19 13.57
CA GLU A 64 23.63 10.94 14.33
C GLU A 64 24.73 10.54 15.34
N SER A 65 24.26 10.15 16.53
CA SER A 65 25.01 9.27 17.45
C SER A 65 24.05 8.29 18.11
N ILE A 66 24.17 7.03 17.69
CA ILE A 66 23.60 5.84 18.32
C ILE A 66 24.29 5.65 19.69
N LYS A 67 23.50 5.51 20.77
CA LYS A 67 23.99 4.96 22.05
C LYS A 67 23.54 3.51 22.21
N VAL A 68 24.52 2.62 22.09
CA VAL A 68 24.47 1.22 22.52
C VAL A 68 24.60 1.16 24.04
N ILE A 69 23.68 0.48 24.72
CA ILE A 69 23.90 -0.02 26.09
C ILE A 69 23.47 -1.49 26.12
N ASN A 70 24.38 -2.35 26.57
CA ASN A 70 24.17 -3.78 26.75
C ASN A 70 24.05 -4.09 28.26
N LYS A 71 22.95 -4.80 28.58
CA LYS A 71 22.72 -5.85 29.59
C LYS A 71 22.95 -5.58 31.09
N ASN A 72 21.90 -5.85 31.88
CA ASN A 72 21.86 -7.01 32.77
C ASN A 72 20.39 -7.45 33.02
N GLU A 73 20.19 -8.77 33.04
CA GLU A 73 18.93 -9.48 33.29
C GLU A 73 18.64 -9.57 34.79
N GLU A 74 17.36 -9.53 35.19
CA GLU A 74 16.78 -10.42 36.22
C GLU A 74 15.24 -10.34 36.20
N ASN A 75 14.63 -11.49 36.50
CA ASN A 75 13.23 -11.89 36.27
C ASN A 75 12.17 -11.11 37.06
N MET A 76 10.96 -10.95 36.50
CA MET A 76 9.70 -11.28 37.19
C MET A 76 8.53 -11.36 36.21
N VAL A 77 7.93 -12.55 36.17
CA VAL A 77 6.60 -12.82 35.62
C VAL A 77 5.58 -12.20 36.57
N ASP A 78 4.66 -11.37 36.07
CA ASP A 78 3.29 -11.47 36.53
C ASP A 78 2.25 -10.91 35.55
N ASP A 79 1.14 -11.60 35.63
CA ASP A 79 -0.03 -11.70 34.77
C ASP A 79 -0.98 -10.48 34.87
N LEU A 80 -2.04 -10.49 34.04
CA LEU A 80 -3.22 -9.59 34.02
C LEU A 80 -3.07 -8.22 33.29
N LYS A 81 -4.01 -7.78 32.45
CA LYS A 81 -5.27 -8.36 32.00
C LYS A 81 -5.71 -7.61 30.73
N LEU A 82 -6.00 -8.39 29.71
CA LEU A 82 -6.84 -8.01 28.58
C LEU A 82 -8.16 -7.43 29.11
N SER A 83 -8.43 -6.14 28.87
CA SER A 83 -9.78 -5.59 29.01
C SER A 83 -10.21 -5.01 27.67
N LEU A 84 -10.91 -5.89 26.96
CA LEU A 84 -11.91 -5.58 25.96
C LEU A 84 -12.88 -4.54 26.55
N VAL A 85 -12.80 -3.30 26.09
CA VAL A 85 -13.90 -2.34 26.18
C VAL A 85 -14.39 -2.07 24.76
N SER A 86 -15.57 -2.61 24.52
CA SER A 86 -16.46 -2.40 23.40
C SER A 86 -16.66 -0.91 23.13
N ALA A 87 -16.07 -0.43 22.03
CA ALA A 87 -16.62 0.70 21.30
C ALA A 87 -17.58 0.14 20.24
N SER A 88 -18.87 0.31 20.51
CA SER A 88 -19.98 -0.02 19.65
C SER A 88 -19.79 0.59 18.26
N THR A 89 -19.54 -0.24 17.25
CA THR A 89 -19.72 0.16 15.86
C THR A 89 -21.22 0.20 15.57
N SER A 90 -21.83 1.35 15.82
CA SER A 90 -23.12 1.69 15.22
C SER A 90 -22.88 2.10 13.77
N THR A 91 -22.91 1.14 12.85
CA THR A 91 -23.38 1.40 11.48
C THR A 91 -24.11 0.16 10.99
N ASP A 92 -25.43 0.28 11.00
CA ASP A 92 -26.36 -0.57 10.26
C ASP A 92 -25.93 -0.72 8.79
N ASN A 93 -26.27 -1.86 8.20
CA ASN A 93 -25.98 -2.26 6.82
C ASN A 93 -26.60 -1.30 5.79
N ALA A 94 -25.93 -0.18 5.54
CA ALA A 94 -26.01 0.62 4.32
C ALA A 94 -24.70 0.44 3.55
N ASP A 95 -24.76 0.39 2.21
CA ASP A 95 -23.57 0.32 1.35
C ASP A 95 -22.56 1.41 1.78
N ILE A 96 -21.48 0.98 2.42
CA ILE A 96 -20.45 1.90 2.91
C ILE A 96 -19.71 2.44 1.69
N GLU A 97 -20.02 3.67 1.31
CA GLU A 97 -19.30 4.38 0.27
C GLU A 97 -17.82 4.47 0.69
N PHE A 98 -16.94 4.02 -0.21
CA PHE A 98 -15.49 3.90 -0.02
C PHE A 98 -15.08 3.02 1.18
N PRO A 99 -15.25 1.68 1.09
CA PRO A 99 -15.00 0.76 2.19
C PRO A 99 -13.50 0.61 2.55
N SER A 100 -12.59 1.02 1.66
CA SER A 100 -11.14 1.05 1.91
C SER A 100 -10.60 2.40 2.41
N ASP A 101 -11.48 3.31 2.84
CA ASP A 101 -11.11 4.59 3.45
C ASP A 101 -10.43 4.36 4.82
N PRO A 102 -9.15 4.77 5.01
CA PRO A 102 -8.45 4.59 6.28
C PRO A 102 -9.16 5.20 7.49
N PHE A 103 -9.95 6.27 7.29
CA PHE A 103 -10.69 6.92 8.38
C PHE A 103 -11.67 5.98 9.09
N LEU A 104 -12.18 4.95 8.41
CA LEU A 104 -13.04 3.93 8.99
C LEU A 104 -12.32 3.03 10.01
N PHE A 105 -10.99 3.04 10.03
CA PHE A 105 -10.15 2.14 10.80
C PHE A 105 -9.26 2.86 11.82
N LYS A 106 -9.61 4.09 12.20
CA LYS A 106 -8.82 4.95 13.10
C LYS A 106 -8.47 4.33 14.47
N ASP A 107 -9.34 3.45 14.96
CA ASP A 107 -9.19 2.77 16.25
C ASP A 107 -8.94 1.25 16.06
N THR A 108 -8.53 0.84 14.85
CA THR A 108 -8.41 -0.58 14.47
C THR A 108 -6.97 -0.94 14.10
N ILE A 109 -6.44 -1.99 14.74
CA ILE A 109 -5.19 -2.62 14.30
C ILE A 109 -5.51 -3.56 13.13
N LEU A 110 -4.86 -3.34 12.00
CA LEU A 110 -5.04 -4.17 10.81
C LEU A 110 -4.32 -5.52 10.98
N ASN A 111 -5.10 -6.60 11.08
CA ASN A 111 -4.57 -7.96 11.05
C ASN A 111 -4.27 -8.41 9.60
N PRO A 112 -3.51 -9.49 9.39
CA PRO A 112 -3.15 -9.96 8.05
C PRO A 112 -4.34 -10.23 7.12
N GLU A 113 -5.45 -10.78 7.64
CA GLU A 113 -6.63 -11.06 6.82
C GLU A 113 -7.32 -9.76 6.36
N LYS A 114 -7.45 -8.77 7.26
CA LYS A 114 -8.00 -7.46 6.91
C LYS A 114 -7.11 -6.73 5.90
N ILE A 115 -5.78 -6.85 6.02
CA ILE A 115 -4.85 -6.33 5.01
C ILE A 115 -5.12 -6.97 3.64
N ARG A 116 -5.32 -8.29 3.57
CA ARG A 116 -5.63 -8.98 2.30
C ARG A 116 -6.96 -8.53 1.71
N GLU A 117 -7.98 -8.34 2.55
CA GLU A 117 -9.27 -7.79 2.15
C GLU A 117 -9.09 -6.39 1.55
N MET A 118 -8.39 -5.50 2.26
CA MET A 118 -8.11 -4.14 1.77
C MET A 118 -7.34 -4.15 0.45
N ILE A 119 -6.32 -5.00 0.29
CA ILE A 119 -5.57 -5.15 -0.96
C ILE A 119 -6.48 -5.59 -2.11
N SER A 120 -7.46 -6.45 -1.84
CA SER A 120 -8.43 -6.96 -2.82
C SER A 120 -9.40 -5.88 -3.28
N ILE A 121 -9.83 -5.00 -2.35
CA ILE A 121 -10.66 -3.82 -2.66
C ILE A 121 -9.85 -2.76 -3.43
N GLY A 122 -8.63 -2.49 -2.98
CA GLY A 122 -7.75 -1.45 -3.52
C GLY A 122 -7.84 -0.13 -2.75
N ALA A 123 -6.92 0.78 -3.08
CA ALA A 123 -6.82 2.10 -2.45
C ALA A 123 -8.10 2.93 -2.67
N CYS A 124 -8.52 3.69 -1.65
CA CYS A 124 -9.61 4.64 -1.78
C CYS A 124 -9.19 5.83 -2.68
N GLN A 125 -9.69 5.83 -3.91
CA GLN A 125 -9.34 6.79 -4.97
C GLN A 125 -10.59 7.37 -5.66
N PRO A 126 -11.45 8.08 -4.92
CA PRO A 126 -12.59 8.79 -5.51
C PRO A 126 -12.11 9.80 -6.56
N GLY A 127 -12.93 10.07 -7.57
CA GLY A 127 -12.61 10.98 -8.66
C GLY A 127 -11.64 10.42 -9.71
N LEU A 128 -11.21 9.16 -9.58
CA LEU A 128 -10.35 8.50 -10.57
C LEU A 128 -11.16 7.92 -11.75
N ASN A 129 -12.31 7.31 -11.46
CA ASN A 129 -13.18 6.66 -12.45
C ASN A 129 -14.64 7.14 -12.39
N ASP A 130 -14.91 8.09 -11.51
CA ASP A 130 -16.22 8.56 -11.08
C ASP A 130 -16.20 10.08 -10.93
N ASN A 131 -17.38 10.70 -10.91
CA ASN A 131 -17.51 12.13 -10.68
C ASN A 131 -17.58 12.38 -9.16
N PHE A 132 -16.44 12.75 -8.58
CA PHE A 132 -16.36 13.08 -7.15
C PHE A 132 -16.05 14.57 -6.96
N ASN A 133 -16.86 15.25 -6.14
CA ASN A 133 -16.63 16.66 -5.79
C ASN A 133 -15.80 16.78 -4.51
N PHE A 134 -14.52 17.10 -4.66
CA PHE A 134 -13.62 17.23 -3.52
C PHE A 134 -13.97 18.47 -2.68
N PRO A 135 -14.18 18.32 -1.36
CA PRO A 135 -14.38 19.45 -0.46
C PRO A 135 -13.17 20.39 -0.45
N VAL A 136 -13.45 21.66 -0.18
CA VAL A 136 -12.43 22.69 -0.01
C VAL A 136 -11.97 22.79 1.44
N ASP A 137 -10.72 23.15 1.64
CA ASP A 137 -10.19 23.54 2.93
C ASP A 137 -10.55 25.00 3.28
N SER A 138 -10.14 25.46 4.46
CA SER A 138 -10.37 26.83 4.95
C SER A 138 -9.78 27.93 4.06
N HIS A 139 -8.89 27.59 3.13
CA HIS A 139 -8.25 28.51 2.20
C HIS A 139 -8.76 28.31 0.75
N ASN A 140 -9.92 27.67 0.58
CA ASN A 140 -10.53 27.36 -0.72
C ASN A 140 -9.66 26.48 -1.64
N ARG A 141 -8.77 25.67 -1.06
CA ARG A 141 -7.94 24.69 -1.78
C ARG A 141 -8.55 23.31 -1.64
N ARG A 142 -8.35 22.43 -2.61
CA ARG A 142 -8.84 21.06 -2.57
C ARG A 142 -7.83 20.10 -3.17
N PHE A 143 -8.01 18.82 -2.89
CA PHE A 143 -7.33 17.77 -3.63
C PHE A 143 -7.67 17.85 -5.12
N LYS A 144 -6.70 17.51 -5.97
CA LYS A 144 -6.86 17.50 -7.43
C LYS A 144 -6.69 16.06 -7.96
N PRO A 145 -7.64 15.49 -8.70
CA PRO A 145 -7.55 14.13 -9.26
C PRO A 145 -6.27 13.83 -10.04
N ASN A 146 -5.70 14.83 -10.72
CA ASN A 146 -4.46 14.68 -11.45
C ASN A 146 -3.27 14.28 -10.56
N TRP A 147 -3.35 14.48 -9.23
CA TRP A 147 -2.32 14.04 -8.30
C TRP A 147 -2.24 12.52 -8.17
N TYR A 148 -3.29 11.78 -8.54
CA TYR A 148 -3.20 10.32 -8.69
C TYR A 148 -2.27 9.90 -9.82
N LYS A 149 -1.81 10.80 -10.69
CA LYS A 149 -0.93 10.47 -11.81
C LYS A 149 0.41 11.20 -11.68
N SER A 150 1.50 10.48 -11.95
CA SER A 150 2.84 11.02 -12.13
C SER A 150 3.35 10.62 -13.50
N GLU A 151 3.66 11.58 -14.37
CA GLU A 151 4.28 11.28 -15.69
C GLU A 151 3.54 10.19 -16.49
N GLY A 152 2.19 10.21 -16.44
CA GLY A 152 1.34 9.22 -17.10
C GLY A 152 1.16 7.89 -16.34
N LYS A 153 1.90 7.64 -15.27
CA LYS A 153 1.73 6.46 -14.39
C LYS A 153 0.76 6.74 -13.27
N LEU A 154 -0.13 5.79 -12.98
CA LEU A 154 -1.06 5.87 -11.85
C LEU A 154 -0.36 5.56 -10.53
N ARG A 155 -0.47 6.46 -9.56
CA ARG A 155 -0.13 6.24 -8.15
C ARG A 155 -1.21 5.40 -7.49
N ASN A 156 -1.12 4.09 -7.65
CA ASN A 156 -1.98 3.11 -6.96
C ASN A 156 -1.85 3.13 -5.42
N TRP A 157 -0.86 3.83 -4.88
CA TRP A 157 -0.62 3.97 -3.45
C TRP A 157 -1.29 5.21 -2.85
N LEU A 158 -1.59 6.26 -3.63
CA LEU A 158 -2.08 7.52 -3.09
C LEU A 158 -3.56 7.41 -2.77
N ILE A 159 -3.92 7.65 -1.51
CA ILE A 159 -5.30 7.65 -1.04
C ILE A 159 -5.77 9.08 -0.83
N TYR A 160 -7.02 9.34 -1.18
CA TYR A 160 -7.78 10.46 -0.63
C TYR A 160 -8.90 9.90 0.24
N SER A 161 -9.02 10.36 1.49
CA SER A 161 -10.12 10.01 2.37
C SER A 161 -11.24 11.05 2.26
N PRO A 162 -12.44 10.69 1.74
CA PRO A 162 -13.61 11.56 1.73
C PRO A 162 -14.01 12.05 3.12
N ARG A 163 -14.00 11.14 4.11
CA ARG A 163 -14.47 11.45 5.47
C ARG A 163 -13.51 12.37 6.21
N ALA A 164 -12.21 12.17 6.04
CA ALA A 164 -11.19 12.95 6.73
C ALA A 164 -10.72 14.21 5.98
N ASN A 165 -11.07 14.34 4.69
CA ASN A 165 -10.57 15.36 3.78
C ASN A 165 -9.03 15.49 3.84
N CYS A 166 -8.33 14.36 3.70
CA CYS A 166 -6.87 14.30 3.77
C CYS A 166 -6.31 13.15 2.94
N LEU A 167 -4.98 13.13 2.80
CA LEU A 167 -4.27 12.12 2.02
C LEU A 167 -3.56 11.10 2.91
N PHE A 168 -3.49 9.87 2.41
CA PHE A 168 -2.74 8.77 3.00
C PHE A 168 -1.94 8.05 1.93
N CYS A 169 -1.02 7.19 2.37
CA CYS A 169 -0.39 6.20 1.52
C CYS A 169 -0.91 4.82 1.89
N PHE A 170 -1.46 4.12 0.89
CA PHE A 170 -2.08 2.80 1.07
C PHE A 170 -1.11 1.78 1.66
N SER A 171 0.07 1.61 1.06
CA SER A 171 1.05 0.65 1.56
C SER A 171 1.62 1.04 2.93
N CYS A 172 1.80 2.33 3.19
CA CYS A 172 2.29 2.79 4.50
C CYS A 172 1.25 2.61 5.60
N TRP A 173 -0.03 2.82 5.30
CA TRP A 173 -1.13 2.57 6.23
C TRP A 173 -1.32 1.07 6.51
N LEU A 174 -1.33 0.22 5.47
CA LEU A 174 -1.52 -1.22 5.62
C LEU A 174 -0.46 -1.90 6.48
N TYR A 175 0.77 -1.40 6.45
CA TYR A 175 1.92 -1.99 7.14
C TYR A 175 2.54 -1.04 8.16
N ALA A 176 1.74 -0.12 8.69
CA ALA A 176 2.20 0.85 9.65
C ALA A 176 2.79 0.15 10.89
N SER A 177 3.93 0.64 11.38
CA SER A 177 4.49 0.21 12.66
C SER A 177 3.95 1.09 13.79
N LEU A 178 4.36 0.84 15.03
CA LEU A 178 4.01 1.69 16.19
C LEU A 178 4.37 3.17 15.96
N ASN A 179 5.39 3.44 15.13
CA ASN A 179 5.80 4.78 14.76
C ASN A 179 5.02 5.24 13.52
N LEU A 180 3.79 5.71 13.76
CA LEU A 180 2.94 6.19 12.69
C LEU A 180 3.45 7.52 12.11
N THR A 181 3.40 7.63 10.78
CA THR A 181 3.66 8.86 10.03
C THR A 181 2.35 9.52 9.63
N VAL A 182 2.41 10.79 9.22
CA VAL A 182 1.26 11.52 8.63
C VAL A 182 0.63 10.77 7.44
N TRP A 183 1.40 9.92 6.75
CA TRP A 183 0.93 9.14 5.59
C TRP A 183 0.30 7.80 5.97
N SER A 184 0.44 7.36 7.22
CA SER A 184 -0.03 6.05 7.70
C SER A 184 -0.99 6.13 8.88
N ASP A 185 -1.04 7.25 9.62
CA ASP A 185 -1.92 7.44 10.78
C ASP A 185 -3.32 7.91 10.35
N PRO A 186 -4.38 7.09 10.47
CA PRO A 186 -5.73 7.49 10.10
C PRO A 186 -6.30 8.66 10.93
N ASN A 187 -5.74 8.95 12.11
CA ASN A 187 -6.18 10.05 12.96
C ASN A 187 -5.66 11.40 12.49
N GLN A 188 -4.52 11.43 11.79
CA GLN A 188 -3.87 12.67 11.35
C GLN A 188 -4.13 12.93 9.86
N GLY A 189 -3.51 12.12 9.00
CA GLY A 189 -3.49 12.28 7.55
C GLY A 189 -2.85 13.58 7.06
N PHE A 190 -2.48 13.61 5.78
CA PHE A 190 -1.89 14.80 5.17
C PHE A 190 -2.98 15.77 4.66
N LYS A 191 -3.09 16.94 5.29
CA LYS A 191 -4.14 17.96 5.00
C LYS A 191 -3.63 19.20 4.25
N ASN A 192 -2.32 19.39 4.12
CA ASN A 192 -1.75 20.63 3.56
C ASN A 192 -1.74 20.62 2.03
N PHE A 193 -2.90 20.89 1.42
CA PHE A 193 -3.05 20.89 -0.04
C PHE A 193 -2.18 21.92 -0.78
N LYS A 194 -1.73 23.00 -0.12
CA LYS A 194 -0.80 23.97 -0.71
C LYS A 194 0.51 23.31 -1.15
N LYS A 195 1.03 22.40 -0.33
CA LYS A 195 2.27 21.65 -0.59
C LYS A 195 2.01 20.22 -1.08
N GLY A 196 0.78 19.92 -1.51
CA GLY A 196 0.37 18.57 -1.90
C GLY A 196 1.31 17.91 -2.92
N PRO A 197 1.52 18.50 -4.11
CA PRO A 197 2.36 17.88 -5.14
C PRO A 197 3.79 17.63 -4.69
N GLU A 198 4.41 18.61 -4.02
CA GLU A 198 5.77 18.51 -3.47
C GLU A 198 5.87 17.37 -2.44
N LYS A 199 4.93 17.32 -1.50
CA LYS A 199 4.93 16.32 -0.42
C LYS A 199 4.59 14.92 -0.89
N ILE A 200 3.71 14.79 -1.90
CA ILE A 200 3.43 13.51 -2.56
C ILE A 200 4.71 12.97 -3.20
N LYS A 201 5.43 13.80 -3.97
CA LYS A 201 6.69 13.41 -4.62
C LYS A 201 7.76 13.05 -3.58
N GLN A 202 7.95 13.88 -2.56
CA GLN A 202 8.89 13.61 -1.48
C GLN A 202 8.58 12.27 -0.77
N HIS A 203 7.30 11.96 -0.53
CA HIS A 203 6.91 10.71 0.07
C HIS A 203 7.19 9.51 -0.83
N GLU A 204 6.84 9.61 -2.12
CA GLU A 204 7.08 8.60 -3.14
C GLU A 204 8.57 8.21 -3.24
N GLU A 205 9.47 9.17 -3.00
CA GLU A 205 10.91 8.97 -3.04
C GLU A 205 11.51 8.42 -1.74
N SER A 206 10.75 8.41 -0.64
CA SER A 206 11.23 7.97 0.67
C SER A 206 11.51 6.46 0.72
N GLN A 207 12.56 6.07 1.45
CA GLN A 207 12.94 4.66 1.58
C GLN A 207 11.85 3.82 2.25
N LEU A 208 11.19 4.36 3.28
CA LEU A 208 10.09 3.70 3.97
C LEU A 208 8.91 3.42 3.03
N HIS A 209 8.51 4.41 2.21
CA HIS A 209 7.46 4.21 1.23
C HIS A 209 7.84 3.09 0.25
N ARG A 210 9.06 3.14 -0.32
CA ARG A 210 9.51 2.15 -1.32
C ARG A 210 9.53 0.73 -0.75
N SER A 211 10.03 0.55 0.47
CA SER A 211 10.10 -0.78 1.10
C SER A 211 8.71 -1.35 1.38
N LEU A 212 7.80 -0.54 1.93
CA LEU A 212 6.42 -0.96 2.20
C LEU A 212 5.60 -1.13 0.92
N HIS A 213 5.85 -0.32 -0.11
CA HIS A 213 5.22 -0.45 -1.41
C HIS A 213 5.65 -1.74 -2.12
N ASN A 214 6.93 -2.10 -2.06
CA ASN A 214 7.40 -3.39 -2.57
C ASN A 214 6.76 -4.57 -1.83
N LYS A 215 6.64 -4.49 -0.50
CA LYS A 215 5.93 -5.50 0.29
C LYS A 215 4.45 -5.62 -0.11
N PHE A 216 3.79 -4.50 -0.37
CA PHE A 216 2.42 -4.46 -0.91
C PHE A 216 2.35 -5.18 -2.27
N LEU A 217 3.22 -4.85 -3.22
CA LEU A 217 3.23 -5.45 -4.55
C LEU A 217 3.46 -6.97 -4.48
N ILE A 218 4.41 -7.43 -3.67
CA ILE A 218 4.65 -8.87 -3.46
C ILE A 218 3.42 -9.56 -2.87
N THR A 219 2.80 -8.95 -1.85
CA THR A 219 1.59 -9.51 -1.23
C THR A 219 0.45 -9.59 -2.22
N LYS A 220 0.23 -8.52 -3.01
CA LYS A 220 -0.79 -8.47 -4.06
C LYS A 220 -0.57 -9.55 -5.12
N LEU A 221 0.67 -9.75 -5.56
CA LEU A 221 1.02 -10.81 -6.52
C LEU A 221 0.73 -12.20 -5.95
N ARG A 222 1.09 -12.47 -4.69
CA ARG A 222 0.81 -13.76 -4.03
C ARG A 222 -0.69 -14.05 -3.96
N LEU A 223 -1.49 -13.07 -3.56
CA LEU A 223 -2.95 -13.21 -3.53
C LEU A 223 -3.53 -13.54 -4.91
N TYR A 224 -3.07 -12.84 -5.95
CA TYR A 224 -3.51 -13.10 -7.32
C TYR A 224 -3.12 -14.52 -7.78
N THR A 225 -1.90 -14.97 -7.47
CA THR A 225 -1.46 -16.33 -7.82
C THR A 225 -2.28 -17.41 -7.10
N THR A 226 -2.63 -17.21 -5.84
CA THR A 226 -3.47 -18.14 -5.08
C THR A 226 -4.88 -18.24 -5.68
N ILE A 227 -5.49 -17.10 -6.03
CA ILE A 227 -6.82 -17.08 -6.66
C ILE A 227 -6.82 -17.84 -7.99
N ILE A 228 -5.80 -17.65 -8.83
CA ILE A 228 -5.67 -18.38 -10.10
C ILE A 228 -5.53 -19.89 -9.85
N GLN A 229 -4.69 -20.30 -8.89
CA GLN A 229 -4.49 -21.72 -8.57
C GLN A 229 -5.80 -22.37 -8.09
N GLU A 230 -6.57 -21.67 -7.26
CA GLU A 230 -7.87 -22.14 -6.77
C GLU A 230 -8.88 -22.30 -7.91
N GLN A 231 -8.97 -21.31 -8.81
CA GLN A 231 -9.83 -21.38 -9.99
C GLN A 231 -9.47 -22.57 -10.88
N TRP A 232 -8.18 -22.78 -11.14
CA TRP A 232 -7.70 -23.91 -11.93
C TRP A 232 -8.03 -25.26 -11.27
N ASN A 233 -7.81 -25.36 -9.95
CA ASN A 233 -8.15 -26.55 -9.18
C ASN A 233 -9.66 -26.84 -9.19
N PHE A 234 -10.50 -25.80 -9.14
CA PHE A 234 -11.95 -25.93 -9.24
C PHE A 234 -12.37 -26.45 -10.63
N GLU A 235 -11.84 -25.88 -11.70
CA GLU A 235 -12.15 -26.33 -13.08
C GLU A 235 -11.72 -27.78 -13.33
N LYS A 236 -10.53 -28.16 -12.84
CA LYS A 236 -10.05 -29.55 -12.92
C LYS A 236 -11.01 -30.52 -12.24
N LYS A 237 -11.46 -30.18 -11.02
CA LYS A 237 -12.45 -30.99 -10.28
C LYS A 237 -13.81 -31.06 -11.00
N ARG A 238 -14.26 -29.97 -11.62
CA ARG A 238 -15.50 -29.95 -12.41
C ARG A 238 -15.43 -30.92 -13.60
N LYS A 239 -14.34 -30.87 -14.38
CA LYS A 239 -14.14 -31.76 -15.54
C LYS A 239 -14.05 -33.24 -15.14
N LEU A 240 -13.39 -33.55 -14.02
CA LEU A 240 -13.32 -34.93 -13.51
C LEU A 240 -14.72 -35.50 -13.21
N LYS A 241 -15.59 -34.70 -12.58
CA LYS A 241 -16.97 -35.11 -12.28
C LYS A 241 -17.84 -35.33 -13.52
N GLU A 242 -17.60 -34.58 -14.60
CA GLU A 242 -18.32 -34.74 -15.88
C GLU A 242 -17.94 -36.03 -16.60
N ILE A 243 -16.72 -36.54 -16.38
CA ILE A 243 -16.24 -37.81 -16.95
C ILE A 243 -16.77 -39.01 -16.16
N GLU A 244 -17.01 -38.84 -14.85
CA GLU A 244 -17.47 -39.88 -13.94
C GLU A 244 -19.00 -40.03 -13.88
N MET A 245 -19.76 -39.24 -14.64
CA MET A 245 -21.22 -39.39 -14.76
C MET A 245 -21.57 -40.32 -15.94
N PRO A 246 -22.12 -41.53 -15.67
CA PRO A 246 -22.48 -42.52 -16.69
C PRO A 246 -23.71 -42.13 -17.52
#